data_AF-A0A3D3RP26-F1
#
_entry.id   AF-A0A3D3RP26-F1
#
_cell.length_a   1.000
_cell.length_b   1.000
_cell.length_c   1.000
_cell.angle_alpha   90.00
_cell.angle_beta   90.00
_cell.angle_gamma   90.00
#
_symmetry.space_group_name_H-M   'P 1'
#
loop_
_entity.id
_entity.type
_entity.pdbx_description
1 polymer ?
#
loop_
_entity_poly.entity_id
_entity_poly.type
_entity_poly.pdbx_seq_one_letter_code
_entity_poly.pdbx_strand_id
1 'polypeptide(L)'
;MKKERLDCEVIQDLLPLYEDECCSERSKILVEEHLKYCKVCQEKRANFQKEFSTLMIEDSVDKKVIKKGIRKIKMIGVIGLSVLLVCFSFVFIVTPIRNYQKGRGITYVNLKELYVARQFMKSVKDKNYEKAYRYLDIKGEYDKVIAREKELDKGKEEEQAQIEGIQKLKEKGFAWYDKVSREEFIKNMKSLEETGFNISNYFYDRISEGVNEWYVYFDIETENGSRLRFSMHVTNDGINYYYKSGLKTEDKKIRAQLKEAKKYLTICYRMPTDLNEEVLEVLYGKDADWWKIYITHNYQK
;
A
#
# COMPACT_ATOMS: atom_id res chain seq x y z
N MET A 1 37.68 -85.23 31.02
CA MET A 1 37.46 -83.76 31.11
C MET A 1 36.61 -83.16 29.96
N LYS A 2 35.78 -83.92 29.22
CA LYS A 2 34.93 -83.36 28.14
C LYS A 2 33.53 -82.91 28.60
N LYS A 3 32.96 -83.54 29.64
CA LYS A 3 31.59 -83.30 30.11
C LYS A 3 31.38 -81.90 30.70
N GLU A 4 32.26 -81.49 31.62
CA GLU A 4 32.19 -80.16 32.26
C GLU A 4 32.34 -78.99 31.27
N ARG A 5 33.07 -79.21 30.16
CA ARG A 5 33.28 -78.18 29.13
C ARG A 5 32.03 -77.95 28.28
N LEU A 6 31.32 -79.02 27.93
CA LEU A 6 30.03 -78.96 27.24
C LEU A 6 28.97 -78.28 28.11
N ASP A 7 28.97 -78.54 29.43
CA ASP A 7 28.06 -77.88 30.36
C ASP A 7 28.33 -76.37 30.45
N CYS A 8 29.60 -75.94 30.42
CA CYS A 8 29.95 -74.52 30.44
C CYS A 8 29.48 -73.76 29.20
N GLU A 9 29.61 -74.35 28.00
CA GLU A 9 29.19 -73.71 26.75
C GLU A 9 27.68 -73.44 26.75
N VAL A 10 26.88 -74.44 27.16
CA VAL A 10 25.42 -74.30 27.28
C VAL A 10 25.04 -73.22 28.29
N ILE A 11 25.69 -73.17 29.46
CA ILE A 11 25.39 -72.14 30.46
C ILE A 11 25.76 -70.74 29.95
N GLN A 12 26.87 -70.61 29.24
CA GLN A 12 27.31 -69.32 28.70
C GLN A 12 26.36 -68.77 27.63
N ASP A 13 25.81 -69.63 26.78
CA ASP A 13 24.80 -69.26 25.79
C ASP A 13 23.48 -68.82 26.45
N LEU A 14 23.17 -69.35 27.64
CA LEU A 14 21.97 -68.99 28.41
C LEU A 14 22.15 -67.74 29.26
N LEU A 15 23.37 -67.28 29.55
CA LEU A 15 23.63 -66.12 30.42
C LEU A 15 22.90 -64.83 29.99
N PRO A 16 22.87 -64.44 28.69
CA PRO A 16 22.13 -63.25 28.26
C PRO A 16 20.63 -63.36 28.57
N LEU A 17 20.03 -64.50 28.24
CA LEU A 17 18.60 -64.78 28.49
C LEU A 17 18.27 -64.90 29.98
N TYR A 18 19.26 -65.26 30.81
CA TYR A 18 19.13 -65.31 32.25
C TYR A 18 19.16 -63.91 32.88
N GLU A 19 20.06 -63.02 32.44
CA GLU A 19 20.09 -61.62 32.90
C GLU A 19 18.86 -60.82 32.43
N ASP A 20 18.34 -61.12 31.23
CA ASP A 20 17.09 -60.52 30.71
C ASP A 20 15.81 -61.16 31.28
N GLU A 21 15.94 -62.10 32.24
CA GLU A 21 14.85 -62.87 32.87
C GLU A 21 13.93 -63.65 31.90
N CYS A 22 14.33 -63.81 30.64
CA CYS A 22 13.54 -64.39 29.54
C CYS A 22 13.67 -65.92 29.39
N CYS A 23 14.50 -66.57 30.21
CA CYS A 23 14.64 -68.03 30.19
C CYS A 23 13.58 -68.74 31.05
N SER A 24 13.27 -69.99 30.70
CA SER A 24 12.31 -70.82 31.45
C SER A 24 12.83 -71.17 32.85
N GLU A 25 11.92 -71.45 33.78
CA GLU A 25 12.27 -71.78 35.18
C GLU A 25 13.28 -72.93 35.29
N ARG A 26 13.13 -73.95 34.43
CA ARG A 26 14.07 -75.07 34.35
C ARG A 26 15.47 -74.63 33.92
N SER A 27 15.57 -73.66 33.02
CA SER A 27 16.85 -73.11 32.54
C SER A 27 17.49 -72.22 33.60
N LYS A 28 16.69 -71.46 34.37
CA LYS A 28 17.17 -70.65 35.50
C LYS A 28 17.86 -71.52 36.55
N ILE A 29 17.19 -72.60 36.99
CA ILE A 29 17.75 -73.53 37.98
C ILE A 29 19.08 -74.12 37.48
N LEU A 30 19.16 -74.52 36.20
CA LEU A 30 20.39 -75.06 35.61
C LEU A 30 21.55 -74.05 35.62
N VAL A 31 21.29 -72.79 35.27
CA VAL A 31 22.28 -71.72 35.30
C VAL A 31 22.73 -71.47 36.75
N GLU A 32 21.81 -71.38 37.70
CA GLU A 32 22.13 -71.13 39.11
C GLU A 32 22.91 -72.27 39.76
N GLU A 33 22.55 -73.52 39.50
CA GLU A 33 23.28 -74.68 40.02
C GLU A 33 24.70 -74.73 39.49
N HIS A 34 24.91 -74.44 38.19
CA HIS A 34 26.24 -74.42 37.60
C HIS A 34 27.09 -73.26 38.12
N LEU A 35 26.49 -72.07 38.28
CA LEU A 35 27.16 -70.89 38.80
C LEU A 35 27.62 -71.04 40.25
N LYS A 36 27.10 -71.99 41.04
CA LYS A 36 27.60 -72.25 42.40
C LYS A 36 29.05 -72.74 42.43
N TYR A 37 29.50 -73.42 41.38
CA TYR A 37 30.79 -74.13 41.40
C TYR A 37 31.72 -73.76 40.23
N CYS A 38 31.21 -73.16 39.14
CA CYS A 38 32.02 -72.81 37.98
C CYS A 38 32.45 -71.33 37.97
N LYS A 39 33.73 -71.07 38.29
CA LYS A 39 34.32 -69.72 38.29
C LYS A 39 34.33 -69.05 36.91
N VAL A 40 34.53 -69.82 35.84
CA VAL A 40 34.60 -69.30 34.46
C VAL A 40 33.25 -68.68 34.04
N CYS A 41 32.15 -69.35 34.38
CA CYS A 41 30.81 -68.84 34.07
C CYS A 41 30.42 -67.67 34.98
N GLN A 42 30.89 -67.62 36.24
CA GLN A 42 30.71 -66.46 37.13
C GLN A 42 31.41 -65.20 36.57
N GLU A 43 32.64 -65.32 36.08
CA GLU A 43 33.38 -64.20 35.50
C GLU A 43 32.72 -63.68 34.22
N LYS A 44 32.24 -64.58 33.34
CA LYS A 44 31.50 -64.19 32.15
C LYS A 44 30.21 -63.44 32.48
N ARG A 45 29.45 -63.91 33.47
CA ARG A 45 28.24 -63.23 33.95
C ARG A 45 28.55 -61.81 34.46
N ALA A 46 29.63 -61.65 35.24
CA ALA A 46 30.05 -60.34 35.73
C ALA A 46 30.46 -59.37 34.61
N ASN A 47 31.06 -59.88 33.54
CA ASN A 47 31.38 -59.07 32.36
C ASN A 47 30.12 -58.64 31.60
N PHE A 48 29.13 -59.52 31.43
CA PHE A 48 27.83 -59.16 30.85
C PHE A 48 27.11 -58.06 31.64
N GLN A 49 27.10 -58.14 32.97
CA GLN A 49 26.49 -57.10 33.82
C GLN A 49 27.21 -55.74 33.72
N LYS A 50 28.54 -55.74 33.54
CA LYS A 50 29.31 -54.52 33.27
C LYS A 50 28.98 -53.90 31.91
N GLU A 51 28.85 -54.71 30.86
CA GLU A 51 28.48 -54.22 29.53
C GLU A 51 27.04 -53.66 29.53
N PHE A 52 26.10 -54.36 30.19
CA PHE A 52 24.69 -53.94 30.29
C PHE A 52 24.50 -52.62 31.06
N SER A 53 25.25 -52.44 32.15
CA SER A 53 25.23 -51.18 32.93
C SER A 53 25.83 -49.99 32.17
N THR A 54 26.69 -50.25 31.17
CA THR A 54 27.28 -49.19 30.33
C THR A 54 26.26 -48.67 29.30
N LEU A 55 25.39 -49.54 28.76
CA LEU A 55 24.34 -49.18 27.81
C LEU A 55 23.22 -48.32 28.43
N MET A 56 22.87 -48.58 29.70
CA MET A 56 21.83 -47.81 30.43
C MET A 56 22.22 -46.35 30.74
N ILE A 57 23.51 -46.00 30.61
CA ILE A 57 24.00 -44.62 30.83
C ILE A 57 23.76 -43.75 29.59
N GLU A 58 23.63 -44.34 28.39
CA GLU A 58 23.42 -43.62 27.12
C GLU A 58 21.99 -43.11 26.91
N ASP A 59 20.99 -43.61 27.65
CA ASP A 59 19.62 -43.04 27.63
C ASP A 59 19.52 -41.66 28.30
N SER A 60 20.63 -41.17 28.86
CA SER A 60 20.78 -39.80 29.33
C SER A 60 21.22 -38.82 28.23
N VAL A 61 21.03 -39.13 26.93
CA VAL A 61 21.10 -38.19 25.79
C VAL A 61 20.08 -37.04 25.98
N ASP A 62 20.53 -36.17 26.86
CA ASP A 62 20.60 -34.74 26.84
C ASP A 62 19.29 -33.99 26.59
N LYS A 63 18.33 -34.25 27.49
CA LYS A 63 17.21 -33.33 27.78
C LYS A 63 17.69 -31.87 27.94
N LYS A 64 18.96 -31.59 28.30
CA LYS A 64 19.52 -30.22 28.34
C LYS A 64 19.87 -29.71 26.94
N VAL A 65 20.38 -30.52 26.02
CA VAL A 65 20.62 -30.15 24.61
C VAL A 65 19.31 -29.89 23.88
N ILE A 66 18.29 -30.74 24.04
CA ILE A 66 16.97 -30.50 23.43
C ILE A 66 16.34 -29.20 24.00
N LYS A 67 16.38 -29.00 25.33
CA LYS A 67 15.92 -27.75 25.95
C LYS A 67 16.72 -26.52 25.48
N LYS A 68 18.03 -26.63 25.25
CA LYS A 68 18.87 -25.56 24.69
C LYS A 68 18.50 -25.26 23.23
N GLY A 69 18.23 -26.28 22.42
CA GLY A 69 17.76 -26.13 21.03
C GLY A 69 16.41 -25.43 20.95
N ILE A 70 15.42 -25.87 21.73
CA ILE A 70 14.10 -25.23 21.80
C ILE A 70 14.19 -23.79 22.32
N ARG A 71 15.05 -23.52 23.31
CA ARG A 71 15.29 -22.14 23.80
C ARG A 71 15.89 -21.25 22.71
N LYS A 72 16.85 -21.74 21.91
CA LYS A 72 17.42 -21.00 20.77
C LYS A 72 16.36 -20.68 19.72
N ILE A 73 15.52 -21.65 19.35
CA ILE A 73 14.42 -21.44 18.39
C ILE A 73 13.41 -20.42 18.93
N LYS A 74 13.00 -20.53 20.19
CA LYS A 74 12.12 -19.54 20.83
C LYS A 74 12.74 -18.15 20.88
N MET A 75 14.03 -18.05 21.19
CA MET A 75 14.75 -16.78 21.23
C MET A 75 14.86 -16.13 19.85
N ILE A 76 15.15 -16.90 18.80
CA ILE A 76 15.13 -16.41 17.40
C ILE A 76 13.72 -15.94 17.02
N GLY A 77 12.68 -16.69 17.40
CA GLY A 77 11.29 -16.29 17.19
C GLY A 77 10.91 -15.00 17.91
N VAL A 78 11.34 -14.84 19.17
CA VAL A 78 11.12 -13.61 19.96
C VAL A 78 11.86 -12.42 19.33
N ILE A 79 13.13 -12.58 18.98
CA ILE A 79 13.91 -11.51 18.31
C ILE A 79 13.26 -11.13 16.97
N GLY A 80 12.88 -12.12 16.16
CA GLY A 80 12.19 -11.89 14.89
C GLY A 80 10.88 -11.14 15.08
N LEU A 81 10.07 -11.52 16.08
CA LEU A 81 8.84 -10.83 16.44
C LEU A 81 9.11 -9.40 16.94
N SER A 82 10.12 -9.21 17.78
CA SER A 82 10.52 -7.88 18.27
C SER A 82 10.95 -6.97 17.13
N VAL A 83 11.78 -7.46 16.19
CA VAL A 83 12.18 -6.71 14.99
C VAL A 83 10.96 -6.33 14.16
N LEU A 84 10.04 -7.27 13.94
CA LEU A 84 8.81 -7.01 13.19
C LEU A 84 7.94 -5.94 13.84
N LEU A 85 7.78 -5.97 15.17
CA LEU A 85 7.03 -4.95 15.93
C LEU A 85 7.69 -3.57 15.87
N VAL A 86 9.03 -3.51 15.91
CA VAL A 86 9.78 -2.25 15.76
C VAL A 86 9.61 -1.70 14.35
N CYS A 87 9.74 -2.53 13.31
CA CYS A 87 9.50 -2.13 11.93
C CYS A 87 8.05 -1.65 11.74
N PHE A 88 7.07 -2.36 12.29
CA PHE A 88 5.67 -1.97 12.25
C PHE A 88 5.45 -0.60 12.91
N SER A 89 5.97 -0.40 14.12
CA SER A 89 5.90 0.88 14.82
C SER A 89 6.57 2.01 14.03
N PHE A 90 7.70 1.73 13.37
CA PHE A 90 8.37 2.73 12.56
C PHE A 90 7.54 3.14 11.31
N VAL A 91 6.95 2.16 10.62
CA VAL A 91 6.14 2.39 9.42
C VAL A 91 4.80 3.04 9.74
N PHE A 92 4.11 2.58 10.79
CA PHE A 92 2.75 3.02 11.10
C PHE A 92 2.69 4.14 12.15
N ILE A 93 3.70 4.34 12.98
CA ILE A 93 3.66 5.41 14.00
C ILE A 93 4.66 6.50 13.64
N VAL A 94 5.94 6.17 13.54
CA VAL A 94 7.00 7.17 13.39
C VAL A 94 6.91 7.90 12.05
N THR A 95 6.69 7.18 10.95
CA THR A 95 6.67 7.77 9.60
C THR A 95 5.49 8.73 9.39
N PRO A 96 4.23 8.37 9.70
CA PRO A 96 3.09 9.30 9.60
C PRO A 96 3.24 10.54 10.48
N ILE A 97 3.76 10.40 11.70
CA ILE A 97 3.99 11.56 12.59
C ILE A 97 5.05 12.50 12.02
N ARG A 98 6.17 11.96 11.53
CA ARG A 98 7.22 12.78 10.88
C ARG A 98 6.72 13.45 9.61
N ASN A 99 5.84 12.79 8.86
CA ASN A 99 5.20 13.35 7.67
C ASN A 99 4.25 14.50 8.02
N TYR A 100 3.42 14.31 9.06
CA TYR A 100 2.52 15.33 9.57
C TYR A 100 3.28 16.59 10.01
N GLN A 101 4.33 16.43 10.81
CA GLN A 101 5.16 17.56 11.26
C GLN A 101 5.84 18.33 10.11
N LYS A 102 6.11 17.66 8.99
CA LYS A 102 6.74 18.27 7.81
C LYS A 102 5.73 18.79 6.78
N GLY A 103 4.42 18.62 7.03
CA GLY A 103 3.37 18.92 6.06
C GLY A 103 3.55 18.17 4.74
N ARG A 104 4.15 16.97 4.73
CA ARG A 104 4.41 16.21 3.51
C ARG A 104 4.40 14.72 3.73
N GLY A 105 3.95 13.97 2.73
CA GLY A 105 3.85 12.53 2.77
C GLY A 105 2.54 12.04 3.40
N ILE A 106 2.35 10.73 3.37
CA ILE A 106 1.12 10.09 3.82
C ILE A 106 1.05 10.15 5.35
N THR A 107 -0.11 10.56 5.86
CA THR A 107 -0.44 10.66 7.28
C THR A 107 -1.80 10.03 7.53
N TYR A 108 -2.23 9.93 8.78
CA TYR A 108 -3.58 9.45 9.11
C TYR A 108 -4.69 10.45 8.77
N VAL A 109 -4.36 11.75 8.66
CA VAL A 109 -5.34 12.80 8.41
C VAL A 109 -5.61 13.01 6.92
N ASN A 110 -4.73 12.54 6.03
CA ASN A 110 -4.83 12.78 4.57
C ASN A 110 -5.11 11.52 3.73
N LEU A 111 -5.51 10.43 4.38
CA LEU A 111 -5.82 9.16 3.69
C LEU A 111 -7.02 9.29 2.75
N LYS A 112 -8.02 10.10 3.13
CA LYS A 112 -9.23 10.32 2.34
C LYS A 112 -8.90 11.06 1.05
N GLU A 113 -8.13 12.14 1.12
CA GLU A 113 -7.70 12.97 0.01
C GLU A 113 -6.84 12.16 -0.96
N LEU A 114 -5.91 11.36 -0.43
CA LEU A 114 -5.13 10.44 -1.25
C LEU A 114 -6.00 9.37 -1.94
N TYR A 115 -7.01 8.85 -1.24
CA TYR A 115 -7.97 7.90 -1.81
C TYR A 115 -8.78 8.53 -2.94
N VAL A 116 -9.37 9.71 -2.71
CA VAL A 116 -10.14 10.47 -3.70
C VAL A 116 -9.30 10.72 -4.96
N ALA A 117 -8.08 11.26 -4.78
CA ALA A 117 -7.18 11.54 -5.89
C ALA A 117 -6.81 10.27 -6.67
N ARG A 118 -6.50 9.17 -5.99
CA ARG A 118 -6.20 7.89 -6.65
C ARG A 118 -7.39 7.31 -7.40
N GLN A 119 -8.61 7.43 -6.87
CA GLN A 119 -9.80 6.92 -7.55
C GLN A 119 -10.17 7.77 -8.76
N PHE A 120 -9.97 9.08 -8.70
CA PHE A 120 -10.06 9.95 -9.87
C PHE A 120 -9.08 9.50 -10.95
N MET A 121 -7.79 9.39 -10.64
CA MET A 121 -6.76 8.95 -11.59
C MET A 121 -7.07 7.58 -12.20
N LYS A 122 -7.50 6.63 -11.37
CA LYS A 122 -7.95 5.32 -11.81
C LYS A 122 -9.12 5.42 -12.79
N SER A 123 -10.14 6.22 -12.45
CA SER A 123 -11.35 6.36 -13.27
C SER A 123 -11.04 7.03 -14.62
N VAL A 124 -10.13 8.00 -14.66
CA VAL A 124 -9.65 8.62 -15.91
C VAL A 124 -8.89 7.60 -16.75
N LYS A 125 -7.97 6.83 -16.16
CA LYS A 125 -7.23 5.76 -16.86
C LYS A 125 -8.18 4.69 -17.42
N ASP A 126 -9.16 4.28 -16.64
CA ASP A 126 -10.16 3.28 -17.02
C ASP A 126 -11.22 3.84 -18.00
N LYS A 127 -11.06 5.10 -18.47
CA LYS A 127 -11.99 5.83 -19.34
C LYS A 127 -13.42 5.93 -18.81
N ASN A 128 -13.57 5.81 -17.49
CA ASN A 128 -14.84 5.96 -16.78
C ASN A 128 -14.99 7.41 -16.30
N TYR A 129 -15.24 8.32 -17.24
CA TYR A 129 -15.29 9.76 -16.97
C TYR A 129 -16.48 10.17 -16.11
N GLU A 130 -17.62 9.48 -16.23
CA GLU A 130 -18.76 9.68 -15.34
C GLU A 130 -18.39 9.41 -13.88
N LYS A 131 -17.63 8.34 -13.62
CA LYS A 131 -17.11 8.08 -12.27
C LYS A 131 -16.04 9.07 -11.85
N ALA A 132 -15.14 9.46 -12.76
CA ALA A 132 -14.11 10.46 -12.48
C ALA A 132 -14.71 11.80 -12.04
N TYR A 133 -15.75 12.26 -12.75
CA TYR A 133 -16.44 13.51 -12.46
C TYR A 133 -17.00 13.58 -11.03
N ARG A 134 -17.49 12.45 -10.49
CA ARG A 134 -18.04 12.38 -9.12
C ARG A 134 -17.02 12.65 -8.02
N TYR A 135 -15.72 12.63 -8.32
CA TYR A 135 -14.68 12.99 -7.35
C TYR A 135 -14.36 14.49 -7.34
N LEU A 136 -14.95 15.27 -8.25
CA LEU A 136 -14.75 16.72 -8.34
C LEU A 136 -15.71 17.47 -7.41
N ASP A 137 -15.22 18.53 -6.77
CA ASP A 137 -16.01 19.41 -5.90
C ASP A 137 -16.70 20.51 -6.71
N ILE A 138 -17.66 20.10 -7.55
CA ILE A 138 -18.41 21.03 -8.41
C ILE A 138 -19.32 21.95 -7.60
N LYS A 139 -19.80 21.47 -6.44
CA LYS A 139 -20.64 22.26 -5.55
C LYS A 139 -19.85 23.40 -4.90
N GLY A 140 -18.65 23.12 -4.39
CA GLY A 140 -17.76 24.14 -3.86
C GLY A 140 -17.41 25.20 -4.91
N GLU A 141 -17.17 24.80 -6.15
CA GLU A 141 -16.93 25.74 -7.26
C GLU A 141 -18.13 26.65 -7.54
N TYR A 142 -19.34 26.08 -7.62
CA TYR A 142 -20.56 26.86 -7.76
C TYR A 142 -20.71 27.87 -6.62
N ASP A 143 -20.56 27.42 -5.37
CA ASP A 143 -20.74 28.28 -4.20
C ASP A 143 -19.71 29.42 -4.16
N LYS A 144 -18.47 29.19 -4.60
CA LYS A 144 -17.45 30.25 -4.76
C LYS A 144 -17.85 31.29 -5.80
N VAL A 145 -18.31 30.85 -6.98
CA VAL A 145 -18.74 31.77 -8.05
C VAL A 145 -19.89 32.65 -7.59
N ILE A 146 -20.86 32.06 -6.90
CA ILE A 146 -22.02 32.76 -6.33
C ILE A 146 -21.61 33.72 -5.21
N ALA A 147 -20.63 33.35 -4.38
CA ALA A 147 -20.15 34.19 -3.28
C ALA A 147 -19.44 35.46 -3.75
N ARG A 148 -18.79 35.43 -4.93
CA ARG A 148 -18.08 36.58 -5.52
C ARG A 148 -18.95 37.82 -5.69
N GLU A 149 -20.27 37.68 -5.84
CA GLU A 149 -21.17 38.85 -5.94
C GLU A 149 -21.00 39.83 -4.75
N LYS A 150 -20.64 39.32 -3.56
CA LYS A 150 -20.44 40.16 -2.37
C LYS A 150 -19.14 40.98 -2.41
N GLU A 151 -18.19 40.57 -3.24
CA GLU A 151 -16.87 41.20 -3.37
C GLU A 151 -16.87 42.27 -4.48
N LEU A 152 -17.92 42.31 -5.31
CA LEU A 152 -18.06 43.23 -6.45
C LEU A 152 -18.74 44.55 -6.04
N ASP A 153 -18.21 45.64 -6.57
CA ASP A 153 -18.71 47.00 -6.42
C ASP A 153 -19.80 47.29 -7.46
N LYS A 154 -21.04 47.41 -6.98
CA LYS A 154 -22.23 47.76 -7.77
C LYS A 154 -22.13 49.13 -8.45
N GLY A 155 -21.22 50.00 -8.02
CA GLY A 155 -21.01 51.32 -8.60
C GLY A 155 -20.13 51.34 -9.85
N LYS A 156 -19.45 50.23 -10.19
CA LYS A 156 -18.57 50.15 -11.36
C LYS A 156 -19.25 49.44 -12.51
N GLU A 157 -19.31 50.12 -13.65
CA GLU A 157 -19.92 49.63 -14.89
C GLU A 157 -19.28 48.31 -15.39
N GLU A 158 -17.96 48.15 -15.19
CA GLU A 158 -17.21 46.95 -15.55
C GLU A 158 -17.58 45.71 -14.71
N GLU A 159 -18.02 45.92 -13.46
CA GLU A 159 -18.39 44.84 -12.53
C GLU A 159 -19.89 44.51 -12.58
N GLN A 160 -20.72 45.44 -13.10
CA GLN A 160 -22.17 45.27 -13.24
C GLN A 160 -22.55 44.08 -14.13
N ALA A 161 -21.85 43.90 -15.26
CA ALA A 161 -22.08 42.75 -16.15
C ALA A 161 -21.83 41.41 -15.43
N GLN A 162 -20.82 41.36 -14.57
CA GLN A 162 -20.48 40.17 -13.79
C GLN A 162 -21.51 39.90 -12.69
N ILE A 163 -22.04 40.94 -12.04
CA ILE A 163 -23.13 40.83 -11.05
C ILE A 163 -24.38 40.25 -11.72
N GLU A 164 -24.79 40.78 -12.87
CA GLU A 164 -25.93 40.27 -13.63
C GLU A 164 -25.73 38.82 -14.07
N GLY A 165 -24.52 38.47 -14.50
CA GLY A 165 -24.17 37.09 -14.85
C GLY A 165 -24.28 36.13 -13.66
N ILE A 166 -23.80 36.54 -12.48
CA ILE A 166 -23.94 35.74 -11.25
C ILE A 166 -25.41 35.58 -10.86
N GLN A 167 -26.24 36.62 -11.01
CA GLN A 167 -27.69 36.54 -10.74
C GLN A 167 -28.39 35.56 -11.68
N LYS A 168 -28.11 35.62 -12.99
CA LYS A 168 -28.61 34.64 -13.97
C LYS A 168 -28.16 33.23 -13.64
N LEU A 169 -26.93 33.06 -13.15
CA LEU A 169 -26.43 31.77 -12.70
C LEU A 169 -27.20 31.24 -11.47
N LYS A 170 -27.51 32.11 -10.50
CA LYS A 170 -28.35 31.75 -9.34
C LYS A 170 -29.75 31.30 -9.76
N GLU A 171 -30.36 31.98 -10.72
CA GLU A 171 -31.69 31.64 -11.24
C GLU A 171 -31.70 30.26 -11.92
N LYS A 172 -30.65 29.94 -12.69
CA LYS A 172 -30.46 28.60 -13.28
C LYS A 172 -30.22 27.52 -12.22
N GLY A 173 -29.53 27.88 -11.14
CA GLY A 173 -29.29 27.03 -9.98
C GLY A 173 -28.22 25.95 -10.19
N PHE A 174 -27.87 25.29 -9.08
CA PHE A 174 -26.80 24.29 -9.05
C PHE A 174 -27.06 23.07 -9.95
N ALA A 175 -28.30 22.61 -10.08
CA ALA A 175 -28.62 21.44 -10.90
C ALA A 175 -28.29 21.67 -12.40
N TRP A 176 -28.56 22.88 -12.90
CA TRP A 176 -28.14 23.25 -14.25
C TRP A 176 -26.61 23.32 -14.36
N TYR A 177 -25.96 23.97 -13.39
CA TYR A 177 -24.50 24.13 -13.34
C TYR A 177 -23.76 22.78 -13.34
N ASP A 178 -24.21 21.83 -12.51
CA ASP A 178 -23.65 20.48 -12.44
C ASP A 178 -23.84 19.73 -13.77
N LYS A 179 -25.01 19.84 -14.39
CA LYS A 179 -25.28 19.19 -15.67
C LYS A 179 -24.32 19.68 -16.76
N VAL A 180 -24.22 21.00 -16.97
CA VAL A 180 -23.37 21.56 -18.04
C VAL A 180 -21.89 21.30 -17.76
N SER A 181 -21.46 21.36 -16.49
CA SER A 181 -20.09 21.05 -16.08
C SER A 181 -19.73 19.58 -16.34
N ARG A 182 -20.65 18.65 -16.08
CA ARG A 182 -20.48 17.22 -16.38
C ARG A 182 -20.33 16.96 -17.87
N GLU A 183 -21.23 17.53 -18.67
CA GLU A 183 -21.24 17.34 -20.13
C GLU A 183 -19.94 17.86 -20.76
N GLU A 184 -19.49 19.04 -20.33
CA GLU A 184 -18.24 19.64 -20.79
C GLU A 184 -17.00 18.86 -20.33
N PHE A 185 -16.97 18.38 -19.08
CA PHE A 185 -15.88 17.51 -18.60
C PHE A 185 -15.73 16.25 -19.46
N ILE A 186 -16.84 15.56 -19.72
CA ILE A 186 -16.84 14.31 -20.49
C ILE A 186 -16.41 14.57 -21.94
N LYS A 187 -16.92 15.65 -22.55
CA LYS A 187 -16.52 16.08 -23.90
C LYS A 187 -15.02 16.34 -23.98
N ASN A 188 -14.46 17.07 -23.01
CA ASN A 188 -13.03 17.37 -22.94
C ASN A 188 -12.18 16.10 -22.74
N MET A 189 -12.62 15.18 -21.90
CA MET A 189 -11.94 13.89 -21.70
C MET A 189 -11.96 13.03 -22.97
N LYS A 190 -13.08 12.97 -23.69
CA LYS A 190 -13.18 12.20 -24.94
C LYS A 190 -12.28 12.74 -26.04
N SER A 191 -12.18 14.06 -26.17
CA SER A 191 -11.28 14.61 -27.18
C SER A 191 -9.80 14.49 -26.80
N LEU A 192 -9.45 14.44 -25.49
CA LEU A 192 -8.10 13.99 -25.11
C LEU A 192 -7.81 12.59 -25.66
N GLU A 193 -8.82 11.71 -25.74
CA GLU A 193 -8.64 10.39 -26.31
C GLU A 193 -8.20 10.40 -27.77
N GLU A 194 -8.75 11.33 -28.56
CA GLU A 194 -8.45 11.48 -29.97
C GLU A 194 -7.02 12.00 -30.22
N THR A 195 -6.42 12.66 -29.22
CA THR A 195 -5.08 13.28 -29.32
C THR A 195 -3.93 12.37 -28.89
N GLY A 196 -4.20 11.18 -28.35
CA GLY A 196 -3.18 10.24 -27.83
C GLY A 196 -2.53 10.68 -26.51
N PHE A 197 -3.08 11.68 -25.83
CA PHE A 197 -2.62 12.13 -24.50
C PHE A 197 -3.35 11.44 -23.34
N ASN A 198 -4.01 10.32 -23.60
CA ASN A 198 -4.63 9.49 -22.57
C ASN A 198 -3.61 9.01 -21.56
N ILE A 199 -4.04 8.89 -20.31
CA ILE A 199 -3.24 8.31 -19.24
C ILE A 199 -3.12 6.80 -19.48
N SER A 200 -1.93 6.36 -19.89
CA SER A 200 -1.59 4.93 -19.96
C SER A 200 -1.19 4.40 -18.58
N ASN A 201 -0.45 5.22 -17.80
CA ASN A 201 -0.04 4.88 -16.46
C ASN A 201 0.11 6.11 -15.56
N TYR A 202 0.05 5.90 -14.25
CA TYR A 202 0.30 6.96 -13.28
C TYR A 202 0.95 6.42 -12.02
N PHE A 203 1.82 7.23 -11.43
CA PHE A 203 2.58 6.91 -10.24
C PHE A 203 2.36 7.99 -9.21
N TYR A 204 2.07 7.59 -7.97
CA TYR A 204 2.04 8.54 -6.85
C TYR A 204 3.45 9.10 -6.63
N ASP A 205 3.58 10.43 -6.69
CA ASP A 205 4.84 11.14 -6.38
C ASP A 205 4.85 11.52 -4.89
N ARG A 206 3.97 12.44 -4.50
CA ARG A 206 3.91 12.96 -3.14
C ARG A 206 2.54 13.57 -2.81
N ILE A 207 2.34 13.82 -1.53
CA ILE A 207 1.26 14.65 -1.00
C ILE A 207 1.87 15.72 -0.10
N SER A 208 1.33 16.94 -0.12
CA SER A 208 1.78 18.04 0.74
C SER A 208 0.59 18.82 1.28
N GLU A 209 0.75 19.33 2.49
CA GLU A 209 -0.25 20.13 3.19
C GLU A 209 -0.30 21.55 2.62
N GLY A 210 -1.51 22.07 2.44
CA GLY A 210 -1.81 23.48 2.23
C GLY A 210 -2.64 24.04 3.39
N VAL A 211 -3.11 25.28 3.26
CA VAL A 211 -3.96 25.89 4.29
C VAL A 211 -5.35 25.25 4.26
N ASN A 212 -5.62 24.31 5.17
CA ASN A 212 -6.87 23.53 5.27
C ASN A 212 -7.16 22.61 4.06
N GLU A 213 -6.12 22.17 3.35
CA GLU A 213 -6.24 21.47 2.06
C GLU A 213 -5.00 20.59 1.81
N TRP A 214 -5.09 19.69 0.83
CA TRP A 214 -3.97 18.83 0.44
C TRP A 214 -3.69 18.89 -1.06
N TYR A 215 -2.41 18.95 -1.41
CA TYR A 215 -1.93 18.83 -2.77
C TYR A 215 -1.40 17.42 -3.01
N VAL A 216 -2.02 16.69 -3.93
CA VAL A 216 -1.60 15.34 -4.33
C VAL A 216 -0.96 15.41 -5.71
N TYR A 217 0.21 14.81 -5.85
CA TYR A 217 0.99 14.83 -7.09
C TYR A 217 1.13 13.42 -7.64
N PHE A 218 0.91 13.28 -8.94
CA PHE A 218 1.16 12.07 -9.71
C PHE A 218 2.09 12.36 -10.86
N ASP A 219 3.02 11.46 -11.14
CA ASP A 219 3.69 11.44 -12.43
C ASP A 219 2.85 10.57 -13.38
N ILE A 220 2.54 11.07 -14.57
CA ILE A 220 1.69 10.40 -15.55
C ILE A 220 2.47 10.06 -16.81
N GLU A 221 2.19 8.88 -17.35
CA GLU A 221 2.68 8.42 -18.64
C GLU A 221 1.49 8.37 -19.59
N THR A 222 1.66 8.98 -20.75
CA THR A 222 0.60 9.02 -21.77
C THR A 222 0.83 7.98 -22.86
N GLU A 223 -0.22 7.60 -23.59
CA GLU A 223 -0.13 6.60 -24.67
C GLU A 223 0.87 6.98 -25.77
N ASN A 224 1.06 8.28 -26.04
CA ASN A 224 2.06 8.77 -26.98
C ASN A 224 3.51 8.80 -26.41
N GLY A 225 3.72 8.34 -25.17
CA GLY A 225 5.02 8.28 -24.52
C GLY A 225 5.46 9.54 -23.76
N SER A 226 4.65 10.61 -23.74
CA SER A 226 4.95 11.81 -22.93
C SER A 226 4.84 11.53 -21.43
N ARG A 227 5.68 12.23 -20.65
CA ARG A 227 5.73 12.16 -19.19
C ARG A 227 5.44 13.52 -18.59
N LEU A 228 4.35 13.61 -17.84
CA LEU A 228 3.90 14.85 -17.23
C LEU A 228 3.77 14.67 -15.72
N ARG A 229 3.72 15.78 -14.99
CA ARG A 229 3.30 15.78 -13.60
C ARG A 229 1.88 16.31 -13.50
N PHE A 230 1.08 15.68 -12.68
CA PHE A 230 -0.31 16.02 -12.43
C PHE A 230 -0.45 16.45 -10.98
N SER A 231 -0.86 17.70 -10.76
CA SER A 231 -1.08 18.28 -9.46
C SER A 231 -2.57 18.38 -9.20
N MET A 232 -3.02 17.90 -8.05
CA MET A 232 -4.42 17.89 -7.65
C MET A 232 -4.56 18.57 -6.30
N HIS A 233 -5.44 19.54 -6.23
CA HIS A 233 -5.89 20.18 -5.00
C HIS A 233 -7.13 19.45 -4.50
N VAL A 234 -7.04 18.90 -3.30
CA VAL A 234 -8.04 18.01 -2.73
C VAL A 234 -8.43 18.51 -1.35
N THR A 235 -9.73 18.63 -1.14
CA THR A 235 -10.38 19.03 0.11
C THR A 235 -11.21 17.87 0.66
N ASN A 236 -11.90 18.11 1.77
CA ASN A 236 -12.87 17.16 2.30
C ASN A 236 -14.05 16.89 1.36
N ASP A 237 -14.37 17.85 0.49
CA ASP A 237 -15.56 17.82 -0.36
C ASP A 237 -15.26 17.24 -1.76
N GLY A 238 -13.97 17.12 -2.12
CA GLY A 238 -13.54 16.49 -3.35
C GLY A 238 -12.28 17.12 -3.92
N ILE A 239 -12.08 16.94 -5.22
CA ILE A 239 -11.03 17.61 -5.97
C ILE A 239 -11.55 18.97 -6.39
N ASN A 240 -11.01 20.00 -5.75
CA ASN A 240 -11.39 21.39 -6.00
C ASN A 240 -10.78 21.88 -7.32
N TYR A 241 -9.50 21.57 -7.58
CA TYR A 241 -8.94 21.73 -8.92
C TYR A 241 -7.76 20.80 -9.17
N TYR A 242 -7.40 20.64 -10.43
CA TYR A 242 -6.20 19.93 -10.82
C TYR A 242 -5.58 20.57 -12.05
N TYR A 243 -4.30 20.33 -12.27
CA TYR A 243 -3.58 20.81 -13.45
C TYR A 243 -2.38 19.94 -13.77
N LYS A 244 -2.08 19.82 -15.05
CA LYS A 244 -0.80 19.30 -15.50
C LYS A 244 0.30 20.36 -15.34
N SER A 245 1.46 19.93 -14.88
CA SER A 245 2.72 20.67 -14.91
C SER A 245 3.74 19.85 -15.69
N GLY A 246 4.47 20.49 -16.61
CA GLY A 246 5.52 19.81 -17.37
C GLY A 246 6.70 19.47 -16.45
N LEU A 247 7.28 18.27 -16.61
CA LEU A 247 8.64 18.03 -16.11
C LEU A 247 9.61 18.99 -16.85
N LYS A 248 10.69 19.42 -16.18
CA LYS A 248 11.66 20.42 -16.70
C LYS A 248 12.29 20.04 -18.06
N THR A 249 12.15 18.80 -18.49
CA THR A 249 12.77 18.20 -19.67
C THR A 249 11.69 17.60 -20.58
N GLU A 250 10.94 18.43 -21.29
CA GLU A 250 10.23 17.98 -22.51
C GLU A 250 10.53 18.89 -23.70
N ASP A 251 10.91 18.19 -24.77
CA ASP A 251 11.67 18.59 -25.95
C ASP A 251 10.94 19.59 -26.86
N LYS A 252 11.70 20.37 -27.65
CA LYS A 252 11.15 21.41 -28.56
C LYS A 252 10.11 20.83 -29.55
N LYS A 253 10.21 19.55 -29.91
CA LYS A 253 9.26 18.84 -30.80
C LYS A 253 7.86 18.68 -30.20
N ILE A 254 7.76 18.28 -28.92
CA ILE A 254 6.49 18.15 -28.20
C ILE A 254 5.82 19.53 -28.12
N ARG A 255 6.57 20.60 -27.81
CA ARG A 255 6.02 21.98 -27.76
C ARG A 255 5.44 22.50 -29.08
N ALA A 256 5.86 21.99 -30.24
CA ALA A 256 5.41 22.41 -31.56
C ALA A 256 4.13 21.67 -32.01
N GLN A 257 4.03 20.35 -31.78
CA GLN A 257 2.77 19.60 -31.95
C GLN A 257 1.70 20.05 -30.94
N LEU A 258 2.15 20.46 -29.75
CA LEU A 258 1.32 21.01 -28.70
C LEU A 258 0.88 22.46 -28.93
N LYS A 259 1.04 23.12 -30.09
CA LYS A 259 0.69 24.55 -30.18
C LYS A 259 -0.83 24.78 -30.16
N GLU A 260 -1.59 23.87 -30.75
CA GLU A 260 -3.06 23.82 -30.72
C GLU A 260 -3.54 22.95 -29.54
N ALA A 261 -2.92 21.78 -29.36
CA ALA A 261 -3.17 20.91 -28.21
C ALA A 261 -2.71 21.49 -26.85
N LYS A 262 -1.95 22.60 -26.78
CA LYS A 262 -1.62 23.29 -25.49
C LYS A 262 -2.82 23.98 -24.91
N LYS A 263 -3.65 24.61 -25.74
CA LYS A 263 -4.95 25.12 -25.27
C LYS A 263 -5.74 23.92 -24.75
N TYR A 264 -5.87 22.87 -25.56
CA TYR A 264 -6.61 21.66 -25.24
C TYR A 264 -6.14 20.94 -23.95
N LEU A 265 -4.85 20.66 -23.79
CA LEU A 265 -4.28 20.02 -22.61
C LEU A 265 -4.28 20.92 -21.37
N THR A 266 -4.29 22.25 -21.53
CA THR A 266 -4.52 23.15 -20.40
C THR A 266 -5.98 23.14 -20.00
N ILE A 267 -6.88 22.90 -20.97
CA ILE A 267 -8.33 22.86 -20.79
C ILE A 267 -8.80 21.56 -20.14
N CYS A 268 -8.42 20.41 -20.70
CA CYS A 268 -8.87 19.10 -20.25
C CYS A 268 -8.25 18.63 -18.94
N TYR A 269 -7.15 19.27 -18.54
CA TYR A 269 -6.54 19.05 -17.24
C TYR A 269 -6.89 20.15 -16.23
N ARG A 270 -7.99 20.87 -16.43
CA ARG A 270 -8.51 21.84 -15.45
C ARG A 270 -9.93 21.46 -15.03
N MET A 271 -10.41 22.13 -13.99
CA MET A 271 -11.80 22.01 -13.60
C MET A 271 -12.71 22.36 -14.78
N PRO A 272 -13.77 21.57 -15.05
CA PRO A 272 -14.72 21.88 -16.11
C PRO A 272 -15.37 23.27 -15.95
N THR A 273 -15.45 23.79 -14.72
CA THR A 273 -16.06 25.08 -14.39
C THR A 273 -15.27 26.29 -14.89
N ASP A 274 -13.95 26.15 -15.06
CA ASP A 274 -13.07 27.23 -15.50
C ASP A 274 -13.21 27.58 -17.00
N LEU A 275 -13.80 26.66 -17.76
CA LEU A 275 -13.70 26.63 -19.22
C LEU A 275 -15.02 26.24 -19.91
N ASN A 276 -16.09 26.10 -19.12
CA ASN A 276 -17.41 25.83 -19.67
C ASN A 276 -17.94 27.10 -20.36
N GLU A 277 -17.94 27.09 -21.69
CA GLU A 277 -18.41 28.21 -22.51
C GLU A 277 -19.85 28.62 -22.15
N GLU A 278 -20.75 27.68 -21.86
CA GLU A 278 -22.12 28.02 -21.45
C GLU A 278 -22.16 28.77 -20.10
N VAL A 279 -21.32 28.36 -19.13
CA VAL A 279 -21.20 29.06 -17.84
C VAL A 279 -20.56 30.43 -18.04
N LEU A 280 -19.50 30.52 -18.86
CA LEU A 280 -18.80 31.76 -19.13
C LEU A 280 -19.68 32.76 -19.91
N GLU A 281 -20.47 32.30 -20.87
CA GLU A 281 -21.46 33.12 -21.57
C GLU A 281 -22.53 33.65 -20.62
N VAL A 282 -22.97 32.85 -19.65
CA VAL A 282 -23.91 33.31 -18.62
C VAL A 282 -23.27 34.37 -17.73
N LEU A 283 -22.00 34.17 -17.32
CA LEU A 283 -21.30 35.07 -16.40
C LEU A 283 -20.85 36.39 -17.04
N TYR A 284 -20.45 36.38 -18.31
CA TYR A 284 -19.76 37.50 -18.96
C TYR A 284 -20.37 37.95 -20.30
N GLY A 285 -21.31 37.18 -20.87
CA GLY A 285 -21.90 37.45 -22.18
C GLY A 285 -21.14 36.81 -23.35
N LYS A 286 -21.77 36.80 -24.54
CA LYS A 286 -21.29 36.10 -25.75
C LYS A 286 -20.10 36.76 -26.47
N ASP A 287 -19.87 38.05 -26.24
CA ASP A 287 -18.83 38.81 -26.94
C ASP A 287 -17.65 39.17 -26.02
N ALA A 288 -17.66 38.70 -24.77
CA ALA A 288 -16.58 38.96 -23.82
C ALA A 288 -15.32 38.19 -24.22
N ASP A 289 -14.14 38.81 -24.11
CA ASP A 289 -12.86 38.11 -24.32
C ASP A 289 -12.52 37.30 -23.06
N TRP A 290 -13.31 36.26 -22.79
CA TRP A 290 -13.32 35.50 -21.52
C TRP A 290 -11.94 34.96 -21.19
N TRP A 291 -11.14 34.63 -22.20
CA TRP A 291 -9.77 34.14 -22.05
C TRP A 291 -8.84 35.18 -21.43
N LYS A 292 -9.01 36.47 -21.74
CA LYS A 292 -8.25 37.55 -21.09
C LYS A 292 -8.73 37.74 -19.66
N ILE A 293 -10.03 37.82 -19.42
CA ILE A 293 -10.63 38.01 -18.08
C ILE A 293 -10.18 36.88 -17.14
N TYR A 294 -10.22 35.64 -17.62
CA TYR A 294 -9.81 34.45 -16.88
C TYR A 294 -8.31 34.45 -16.52
N ILE A 295 -7.43 34.88 -17.44
CA ILE A 295 -5.99 35.00 -17.15
C ILE A 295 -5.73 36.05 -16.08
N THR A 296 -6.38 37.21 -16.15
CA THR A 296 -6.15 38.30 -15.19
C THR A 296 -6.59 37.92 -13.78
N HIS A 297 -7.70 37.18 -13.64
CA HIS A 297 -8.24 36.81 -12.33
C HIS A 297 -7.51 35.65 -11.65
N ASN A 298 -7.01 34.68 -12.41
CA ASN A 298 -6.40 33.46 -11.85
C ASN A 298 -4.86 33.47 -11.80
N TYR A 299 -4.19 34.43 -12.45
CA TYR A 299 -2.71 34.57 -12.41
C TYR A 299 -2.21 35.79 -11.61
N GLN A 300 -3.09 36.56 -10.97
CA GLN A 300 -2.70 37.68 -10.08
C GLN A 300 -2.64 37.32 -8.58
N LYS A 301 -2.68 36.03 -8.22
CA LYS A 301 -2.39 35.57 -6.84
C LYS A 301 -1.25 34.57 -6.82
#